data_AF-A0A3E4UL06-F1
#
_entry.id   AF-A0A3E4UL06-F1
#
_cell.length_a   1.000
_cell.length_b   1.000
_cell.length_c   1.000
_cell.angle_alpha   90.00
_cell.angle_beta   90.00
_cell.angle_gamma   90.00
#
_symmetry.space_group_name_H-M   'P 1'
#
loop_
_entity.id
_entity.type
_entity.pdbx_description
1 polymer ?
#
loop_
_entity_poly.entity_id
_entity_poly.type
_entity_poly.pdbx_seq_one_letter_code
_entity_poly.pdbx_strand_id
1 'polypeptide(L)'
;MHIPHVINGRTGYGTDIDAFDHIVGIARNEFKDTNIFIAADHGNMNGMKGKISYGHDVYETAVNIPLIAPRIDEKRIIDNLVSNIDISTIIFERKIPERDVVYSDSTFYAQPNRKLAIITKDYKYIYNKHSKKE
;
A
#
# COMPACT_ATOMS: atom_id res chain seq x y z
N MET A 1 5.90 -7.53 -11.25
CA MET A 1 7.36 -7.51 -11.49
C MET A 1 8.00 -7.19 -10.14
N HIS A 2 8.79 -8.10 -9.55
CA HIS A 2 9.41 -7.90 -8.23
C HIS A 2 10.92 -7.79 -8.44
N ILE A 3 11.51 -6.63 -8.15
CA ILE A 3 12.94 -6.36 -8.40
C ILE A 3 13.61 -6.04 -7.05
N PRO A 4 14.61 -6.83 -6.60
CA PRO A 4 15.18 -6.70 -5.27
C PRO A 4 16.45 -5.84 -5.28
N HIS A 5 16.31 -4.51 -5.41
CA HIS A 5 17.41 -3.56 -5.18
C HIS A 5 17.22 -2.72 -3.90
N VAL A 6 16.70 -3.35 -2.85
CA VAL A 6 16.06 -2.70 -1.69
C VAL A 6 17.00 -1.90 -0.78
N ILE A 7 18.33 -2.09 -0.88
CA ILE A 7 19.29 -1.55 0.10
C ILE A 7 20.03 -0.30 -0.41
N ASN A 8 20.06 -0.04 -1.72
CA ASN A 8 20.85 1.06 -2.30
C ASN A 8 20.04 2.35 -2.56
N GLY A 9 18.95 2.56 -1.81
CA GLY A 9 18.13 3.78 -1.88
C GLY A 9 17.72 4.14 -3.31
N ARG A 10 18.05 5.36 -3.76
CA ARG A 10 17.70 5.88 -5.10
C ARG A 10 18.30 5.06 -6.25
N THR A 11 19.50 4.55 -6.08
CA THR A 11 20.23 3.75 -7.10
C THR A 11 19.71 2.32 -7.18
N GLY A 12 18.94 1.88 -6.18
CA GLY A 12 18.25 0.60 -6.19
C GLY A 12 16.75 0.78 -6.33
N TYR A 13 16.04 0.77 -5.20
CA TYR A 13 14.58 1.00 -5.17
C TYR A 13 14.11 2.17 -6.05
N GLY A 14 14.84 3.29 -6.09
CA GLY A 14 14.46 4.41 -6.94
C GLY A 14 14.55 4.13 -8.45
N THR A 15 15.54 3.37 -8.92
CA THR A 15 15.61 2.97 -10.33
C THR A 15 14.51 1.99 -10.69
N ASP A 16 14.06 1.18 -9.74
CA ASP A 16 12.91 0.29 -9.92
C ASP A 16 11.62 1.11 -10.09
N ILE A 17 11.48 2.22 -9.36
CA ILE A 17 10.37 3.18 -9.53
C ILE A 17 10.44 3.86 -10.91
N ASP A 18 11.62 4.29 -11.37
CA ASP A 18 11.77 4.87 -12.71
C ASP A 18 11.38 3.88 -13.82
N ALA A 19 11.82 2.62 -13.66
CA ALA A 19 11.48 1.55 -14.59
C ALA A 19 9.96 1.28 -14.59
N PHE A 20 9.33 1.31 -13.41
CA PHE A 20 7.89 1.17 -13.29
C PHE A 20 7.14 2.34 -13.95
N ASP A 21 7.58 3.59 -13.74
CA ASP A 21 7.01 4.77 -14.39
C ASP A 21 7.09 4.67 -15.93
N HIS A 22 8.23 4.20 -16.45
CA HIS A 22 8.38 3.93 -17.87
C HIS A 22 7.38 2.88 -18.39
N ILE A 23 7.16 1.79 -17.64
CA ILE A 23 6.17 0.75 -17.99
C ILE A 23 4.75 1.33 -18.00
N VAL A 24 4.40 2.17 -17.02
CA VAL A 24 3.11 2.88 -17.01
C VAL A 24 2.99 3.76 -18.26
N GLY A 25 4.05 4.47 -18.64
CA GLY A 25 4.11 5.26 -19.87
C GLY A 25 3.83 4.43 -21.12
N ILE A 26 4.41 3.23 -21.23
CA ILE A 26 4.14 2.29 -22.33
C ILE A 26 2.67 1.85 -22.31
N ALA A 27 2.13 1.47 -21.15
CA ALA A 27 0.74 1.03 -21.03
C ALA A 27 -0.26 2.12 -21.47
N ARG A 28 0.04 3.40 -21.20
CA ARG A 28 -0.80 4.53 -21.63
C ARG A 28 -0.87 4.72 -23.15
N ASN A 29 0.07 4.17 -23.92
CA ASN A 29 0.00 4.19 -25.38
C ASN A 29 -1.06 3.23 -25.92
N GLU A 30 -1.34 2.15 -25.17
CA GLU A 30 -2.27 1.08 -25.58
C GLU A 30 -3.64 1.21 -24.90
N PHE A 31 -3.69 1.76 -23.69
CA PHE A 31 -4.89 1.84 -22.87
C PHE A 31 -5.23 3.29 -22.50
N LYS A 32 -6.53 3.63 -22.55
CA LYS A 32 -7.02 4.92 -22.03
C LYS A 32 -6.79 5.01 -20.53
N ASP A 33 -6.45 6.21 -20.06
CA ASP A 33 -6.29 6.53 -18.63
C ASP A 33 -7.53 6.12 -17.79
N THR A 34 -8.72 6.02 -18.40
CA THR A 34 -9.96 5.56 -17.74
C THR A 34 -9.96 4.09 -17.32
N ASN A 35 -8.98 3.31 -17.78
CA ASN A 35 -8.86 1.87 -17.55
C ASN A 35 -7.60 1.47 -16.78
N ILE A 36 -6.75 2.45 -16.42
CA ILE A 36 -5.48 2.18 -15.76
C ILE A 36 -5.65 2.43 -14.26
N PHE A 37 -5.37 1.39 -13.48
CA PHE A 37 -5.30 1.44 -12.03
C PHE A 37 -3.89 1.04 -11.60
N ILE A 38 -3.31 1.80 -10.69
CA ILE A 38 -1.96 1.57 -10.17
C ILE A 38 -2.07 1.43 -8.67
N ALA A 39 -1.60 0.31 -8.14
CA ALA A 39 -1.56 0.05 -6.71
C ALA A 39 -0.28 -0.69 -6.33
N ALA A 40 0.05 -0.67 -5.04
CA ALA A 40 1.03 -1.57 -4.46
C ALA A 40 0.32 -2.55 -3.50
N ASP A 41 0.89 -3.73 -3.31
CA ASP A 41 0.40 -4.69 -2.32
C ASP A 41 0.87 -4.34 -0.90
N HIS A 42 2.06 -3.75 -0.80
CA HIS A 42 2.63 -3.24 0.44
C HIS A 42 3.66 -2.13 0.16
N GLY A 43 4.02 -1.38 1.20
CA GLY A 43 5.10 -0.40 1.16
C GLY A 43 6.45 -0.99 1.54
N ASN A 44 7.44 -0.12 1.71
CA ASN A 44 8.82 -0.48 2.04
C ASN A 44 9.28 0.24 3.32
N MET A 45 9.95 -0.47 4.22
CA MET A 45 10.44 0.12 5.47
C MET A 45 11.66 1.02 5.27
N ASN A 46 12.49 0.75 4.26
CA ASN A 46 13.66 1.58 3.88
C ASN A 46 14.50 2.10 5.07
N GLY A 47 14.86 1.21 6.00
CA GLY A 47 15.66 1.52 7.19
C GLY A 47 14.85 2.08 8.38
N MET A 48 13.59 2.46 8.19
CA MET A 48 12.75 2.99 9.27
C MET A 48 12.54 1.94 10.37
N LYS A 49 12.63 2.37 11.63
CA LYS A 49 12.63 1.50 12.81
C LYS A 49 13.71 0.40 12.75
N GLY A 50 14.82 0.65 12.05
CA GLY A 50 15.93 -0.28 11.90
C GLY A 50 15.65 -1.44 10.92
N LYS A 51 14.64 -1.34 10.06
CA LYS A 51 14.22 -2.41 9.14
C LYS A 51 14.61 -2.08 7.70
N ILE A 52 15.55 -2.85 7.14
CA ILE A 52 16.25 -2.55 5.87
C ILE A 52 15.59 -3.13 4.59
N SER A 53 14.37 -3.65 4.67
CA SER A 53 13.72 -4.27 3.51
C SER A 53 12.19 -4.26 3.66
N TYR A 54 11.50 -5.01 2.80
CA TYR A 54 10.15 -5.49 3.02
C TYR A 54 9.98 -5.92 4.48
N GLY A 55 9.11 -5.21 5.17
CA GLY A 55 8.69 -5.58 6.50
C GLY A 55 7.24 -6.00 6.40
N HIS A 56 6.98 -7.29 6.62
CA HIS A 56 5.79 -7.74 7.31
C HIS A 56 5.59 -6.89 8.58
N ASP A 57 5.03 -5.70 8.45
CA ASP A 57 4.84 -4.73 9.52
C ASP A 57 3.64 -3.84 9.20
N VAL A 58 3.22 -3.11 10.22
CA VAL A 58 2.01 -2.28 10.19
C VAL A 58 2.30 -0.79 10.36
N TYR A 59 3.59 -0.43 10.31
CA TYR A 59 4.04 0.96 10.33
C TYR A 59 3.67 1.70 9.05
N GLU A 60 3.67 3.03 9.13
CA GLU A 60 3.15 3.89 8.06
C GLU A 60 3.71 3.60 6.68
N THR A 61 5.04 3.49 6.54
CA THR A 61 5.64 3.24 5.21
C THR A 61 5.40 1.83 4.68
N ALA A 62 4.87 0.91 5.48
CA ALA A 62 4.48 -0.43 5.03
C ALA A 62 3.00 -0.50 4.63
N VAL A 63 2.11 0.23 5.35
CA VAL A 63 0.65 0.13 5.15
C VAL A 63 0.06 1.25 4.31
N ASN A 64 0.73 2.40 4.25
CA ASN A 64 0.32 3.51 3.40
C ASN A 64 0.98 3.33 2.03
N ILE A 65 0.15 2.97 1.06
CA ILE A 65 0.54 2.54 -0.26
C ILE A 65 -0.17 3.40 -1.32
N PRO A 66 0.44 3.59 -2.49
CA PRO A 66 -0.24 4.29 -3.57
C PRO A 66 -1.44 3.48 -4.07
N LEU A 67 -2.56 4.18 -4.28
CA LEU A 67 -3.66 3.75 -5.13
C LEU A 67 -4.03 4.92 -6.04
N ILE A 68 -3.62 4.84 -7.31
CA ILE A 68 -3.97 5.80 -8.35
C ILE A 68 -4.98 5.13 -9.25
N ALA A 69 -6.16 5.74 -9.33
CA ALA A 69 -7.27 5.25 -10.12
C ALA A 69 -7.73 6.33 -11.11
N PRO A 70 -8.48 5.95 -12.15
CA PRO A 70 -9.27 6.89 -12.91
C PRO A 70 -10.22 7.66 -11.99
N ARG A 71 -10.60 8.88 -12.38
CA ARG A 71 -11.53 9.67 -11.59
C ARG A 71 -12.83 8.90 -11.37
N ILE A 72 -13.22 8.80 -10.11
CA ILE A 72 -14.52 8.31 -9.68
C ILE A 72 -15.23 9.52 -9.07
N ASP A 73 -16.45 9.80 -9.53
CA ASP A 73 -17.24 10.98 -9.13
C ASP A 73 -16.49 12.32 -9.30
N GLU A 74 -15.69 12.46 -10.36
CA GLU A 74 -14.82 13.62 -10.65
C GLU A 74 -13.76 13.96 -9.57
N LYS A 75 -13.69 13.17 -8.50
CA LYS A 75 -12.76 13.38 -7.39
C LYS A 75 -11.31 13.21 -7.85
N ARG A 76 -10.46 14.15 -7.44
CA ARG A 76 -9.01 14.15 -7.74
C ARG A 76 -8.18 13.55 -6.63
N ILE A 77 -8.59 13.79 -5.39
CA ILE A 77 -7.91 13.37 -4.18
C ILE A 77 -8.97 12.78 -3.27
N ILE A 78 -8.64 11.62 -2.72
CA ILE A 78 -9.47 10.87 -1.78
C ILE A 78 -8.72 10.86 -0.46
N ASP A 79 -9.32 11.45 0.57
CA ASP A 79 -8.73 11.65 1.90
C ASP A 79 -9.37 10.74 2.97
N ASN A 80 -10.26 9.82 2.56
CA ASN A 80 -10.84 8.82 3.44
C ASN A 80 -9.98 7.54 3.50
N LEU A 81 -10.29 6.67 4.45
CA LEU A 81 -9.58 5.40 4.61
C LEU A 81 -10.03 4.37 3.56
N VAL A 82 -9.05 3.82 2.85
CA VAL A 82 -9.22 2.75 1.86
C VAL A 82 -8.25 1.61 2.18
N SER A 83 -8.62 0.37 1.83
CA SER A 83 -7.82 -0.82 2.04
C SER A 83 -7.73 -1.67 0.77
N ASN A 84 -6.73 -2.55 0.69
CA ASN A 84 -6.58 -3.47 -0.45
C ASN A 84 -7.80 -4.40 -0.65
N ILE A 85 -8.60 -4.62 0.39
CA ILE A 85 -9.85 -5.39 0.27
C ILE A 85 -10.91 -4.66 -0.58
N ASP A 86 -10.73 -3.37 -0.87
CA ASP A 86 -11.63 -2.55 -1.69
C ASP A 86 -11.33 -2.58 -3.17
N ILE A 87 -10.18 -3.11 -3.56
CA ILE A 87 -9.68 -3.01 -4.92
C ILE A 87 -10.71 -3.56 -5.92
N SER A 88 -11.41 -4.65 -5.59
CA SER A 88 -12.47 -5.21 -6.44
C SER A 88 -13.63 -4.24 -6.63
N THR A 89 -14.16 -3.66 -5.55
CA THR A 89 -15.24 -2.67 -5.60
C THR A 89 -14.81 -1.42 -6.37
N ILE A 90 -13.59 -0.92 -6.14
CA ILE A 90 -13.06 0.27 -6.83
C ILE A 90 -12.92 0.01 -8.34
N ILE A 91 -12.43 -1.16 -8.74
CA ILE A 91 -12.22 -1.51 -10.16
C ILE A 91 -13.55 -1.77 -10.87
N PHE A 92 -14.40 -2.63 -10.32
CA PHE A 92 -15.57 -3.15 -11.01
C PHE A 92 -16.82 -2.30 -10.81
N GLU A 93 -17.03 -1.75 -9.61
CA GLU A 93 -18.20 -0.94 -9.30
C GLU A 93 -17.93 0.56 -9.45
N ARG A 94 -16.66 0.96 -9.64
CA ARG A 94 -16.24 2.37 -9.72
C ARG A 94 -16.77 3.18 -8.55
N LYS A 95 -16.73 2.59 -7.35
CA LYS A 95 -17.17 3.20 -6.11
C LYS A 95 -16.02 3.24 -5.13
N ILE A 96 -15.87 4.36 -4.43
CA ILE A 96 -14.90 4.51 -3.34
C ILE A 96 -15.62 4.17 -2.03
N PRO A 97 -15.26 3.06 -1.36
CA PRO A 97 -15.88 2.71 -0.09
C PRO A 97 -15.50 3.71 1.00
N GLU A 98 -16.43 3.94 1.93
CA GLU A 98 -16.17 4.71 3.14
C GLU A 98 -15.90 3.77 4.31
N ARG A 99 -14.89 4.11 5.11
CA ARG A 99 -14.55 3.39 6.35
C ARG A 99 -14.17 4.36 7.44
N ASP A 100 -14.66 4.07 8.63
CA ASP A 100 -14.18 4.69 9.87
C ASP A 100 -12.90 4.02 10.38
N VAL A 101 -12.73 2.72 10.07
CA VAL A 101 -11.65 1.88 10.59
C VAL A 101 -11.11 0.96 9.51
N VAL A 102 -9.78 0.87 9.42
CA VAL A 102 -9.05 -0.12 8.61
C VAL A 102 -8.19 -0.99 9.51
N TYR A 103 -8.17 -2.29 9.22
CA TYR A 103 -7.32 -3.26 9.90
C TYR A 103 -6.17 -3.66 8.98
N SER A 104 -4.96 -3.73 9.52
CA SER A 104 -3.78 -4.22 8.80
C SER A 104 -3.04 -5.24 9.66
N ASP A 105 -2.70 -6.38 9.09
CA ASP A 105 -1.97 -7.42 9.78
C ASP A 105 -0.57 -7.55 9.18
N SER A 106 0.45 -7.61 10.03
CA SER A 106 1.85 -7.68 9.59
C SER A 106 2.16 -8.98 8.85
N THR A 107 1.52 -10.08 9.25
CA THR A 107 1.91 -11.44 8.84
C THR A 107 0.71 -12.37 8.67
N PHE A 108 0.95 -13.53 8.06
CA PHE A 108 -0.05 -14.57 7.94
C PHE A 108 -0.54 -15.09 9.30
N TYR A 109 -1.77 -15.60 9.32
CA TYR A 109 -2.48 -15.98 10.53
C TYR A 109 -1.69 -16.84 11.53
N ALA A 110 -0.91 -17.80 11.02
CA ALA A 110 -0.17 -18.77 11.83
C ALA A 110 1.19 -18.27 12.34
N GLN A 111 1.63 -17.06 11.99
CA GLN A 111 2.92 -16.56 12.43
C GLN A 111 2.85 -15.97 13.85
N PRO A 112 3.77 -16.33 14.76
CA PRO A 112 3.64 -15.99 16.18
C PRO A 112 3.88 -14.50 16.45
N ASN A 113 4.85 -13.86 15.78
CA ASN A 113 5.26 -12.47 16.00
C ASN A 113 4.41 -11.46 15.22
N ARG A 114 3.10 -11.68 15.20
CA ARG A 114 2.16 -10.94 14.39
C ARG A 114 1.70 -9.66 15.10
N LYS A 115 1.59 -8.57 14.35
CA LYS A 115 1.02 -7.31 14.80
C LYS A 115 -0.28 -7.02 14.05
N LEU A 116 -1.28 -6.54 14.78
CA LEU A 116 -2.49 -5.97 14.20
C LEU A 116 -2.46 -4.46 14.38
N ALA A 117 -2.57 -3.70 13.29
CA ALA A 117 -2.91 -2.29 13.36
C ALA A 117 -4.41 -2.08 13.18
N ILE A 118 -4.97 -1.21 14.02
CA ILE A 118 -6.30 -0.62 13.89
C ILE A 118 -6.09 0.84 13.56
N ILE A 119 -6.52 1.24 12.36
CA ILE A 119 -6.23 2.54 11.77
C ILE A 119 -7.54 3.30 11.62
N THR A 120 -7.58 4.49 12.19
CA THR A 120 -8.65 5.48 12.03
C THR A 120 -8.06 6.71 11.33
N LYS A 121 -8.88 7.74 11.07
CA LYS A 121 -8.42 8.97 10.43
C LYS A 121 -7.27 9.63 11.19
N ASP A 122 -7.38 9.67 12.51
CA ASP A 122 -6.46 10.46 13.36
C ASP A 122 -5.51 9.58 14.17
N TYR A 123 -5.80 8.29 14.32
CA TYR A 123 -5.08 7.40 15.23
C TYR A 123 -4.77 6.05 14.61
N LYS A 124 -3.63 5.48 15.01
CA LYS A 124 -3.23 4.12 14.71
C LYS A 124 -2.82 3.42 16.00
N TYR A 125 -3.53 2.36 16.35
CA TYR A 125 -3.19 1.47 17.45
C TYR A 125 -2.52 0.21 16.90
N ILE A 126 -1.39 -0.21 17.48
CA ILE A 126 -0.67 -1.42 17.06
C ILE A 126 -0.67 -2.40 18.23
N TYR A 127 -1.19 -3.61 18.01
CA TYR A 127 -1.21 -4.66 19.00
C TYR A 127 -0.29 -5.81 18.59
N ASN A 128 0.69 -6.13 19.42
CA ASN A 128 1.53 -7.30 19.26
C ASN A 128 0.84 -8.54 19.83
N LYS A 129 0.48 -9.49 18.95
CA LYS A 129 -0.27 -10.69 19.33
C LYS A 129 0.56 -11.67 20.16
N HIS A 130 1.89 -11.65 20.04
CA HIS A 130 2.77 -12.49 20.84
C HIS A 130 2.87 -11.99 22.28
N SER A 131 3.29 -10.73 22.46
CA SER A 131 3.47 -10.15 23.81
C SER A 131 2.17 -9.72 24.46
N LYS A 132 1.06 -9.64 23.71
CA LYS A 132 -0.23 -9.10 24.12
C LYS A 132 -0.14 -7.66 24.65
N LYS A 133 0.74 -6.87 24.04
CA LYS A 133 1.01 -5.47 24.38
C LYS A 133 0.94 -4.59 23.14
N GLU A 134 0.79 -3.30 23.37
CA GLU A 134 1.05 -2.27 22.36
C GLU A 134 2.55 -2.21 22.00
#